data_AF-A0A8S3EQ71-F1
#
_entry.id   AF-A0A8S3EQ71-F1
#
_cell.length_a   1.000
_cell.length_b   1.000
_cell.length_c   1.000
_cell.angle_alpha   90.00
_cell.angle_beta   90.00
_cell.angle_gamma   90.00
#
_symmetry.space_group_name_H-M   'P 1'
#
loop_
_entity.id
_entity.type
_entity.pdbx_description
1 polymer ?
#
loop_
_entity_poly.entity_id
_entity_poly.type
_entity_poly.pdbx_seq_one_letter_code
_entity_poly.pdbx_strand_id
1 'polypeptide(L)'
;YFHQLISGCGNPQCSNIYCRSSSSFKYDKTILEDRNQVAAEVIRLSSEYAPLCDDINLIKENEQKIEINNLTENNLKELISQCEKTNDWNILEKSMEIIFSNRFNLLTSFLKVDFSENISNKSESSPTASATPKSFFIHDPRITLDNDEITLDFDAMKNTMKLLRFYEDQISSTIHKSLDLLLNQLQYELKSKRNELETDANFFNLFLIIFELPYLSDPLFLFDIARLFYSILTNLSIEAQAKFVRILSKYATNLDAYVLHVQQYITMHTLRWCDHVGIETNSEELLSSEPGNIYLQYEILFKLHNHPIN
;
A
#
# COMPACT_ATOMS: atom_id res chain seq x y z
N TYR A 1 24.54 7.73 -0.18
CA TYR A 1 25.98 8.06 -0.27
C TYR A 1 26.44 8.33 -1.70
N PHE A 2 26.18 7.45 -2.68
CA PHE A 2 26.69 7.62 -4.05
C PHE A 2 26.30 8.98 -4.68
N HIS A 3 25.01 9.31 -4.64
CA HIS A 3 24.50 10.60 -5.10
C HIS A 3 25.13 11.78 -4.35
N GLN A 4 25.30 11.64 -3.03
CA GLN A 4 25.88 12.68 -2.18
C GLN A 4 27.36 12.96 -2.52
N LEU A 5 28.12 11.97 -3.00
CA LEU A 5 29.51 12.15 -3.44
C LEU A 5 29.62 12.69 -4.88
N ILE A 6 28.71 12.31 -5.78
CA ILE A 6 28.73 12.74 -7.20
C ILE A 6 28.01 14.06 -7.43
N SER A 7 26.83 14.23 -6.88
CA SER A 7 25.95 15.39 -7.12
C SER A 7 25.85 16.29 -5.89
N GLY A 8 26.02 15.71 -4.70
CA GLY A 8 25.71 16.39 -3.45
C GLY A 8 24.21 16.44 -3.17
N CYS A 9 23.81 17.23 -2.17
CA CYS A 9 22.41 17.40 -1.79
C CYS A 9 21.78 18.69 -2.33
N GLY A 10 22.51 19.53 -3.05
CA GLY A 10 22.01 20.79 -3.60
C GLY A 10 21.89 21.95 -2.60
N ASN A 11 22.08 21.71 -1.30
CA ASN A 11 22.06 22.77 -0.29
C ASN A 11 23.42 23.52 -0.25
N PRO A 12 23.46 24.83 -0.55
CA PRO A 12 24.71 25.61 -0.53
C PRO A 12 25.28 25.86 0.88
N GLN A 13 24.51 25.61 1.93
CA GLN A 13 24.91 25.71 3.35
C GLN A 13 25.08 24.33 3.99
N CYS A 14 25.30 23.28 3.20
CA CYS A 14 25.50 21.93 3.70
C CYS A 14 26.77 21.85 4.57
N SER A 15 26.63 21.36 5.82
CA SER A 15 27.74 21.14 6.76
C SER A 15 28.34 19.73 6.68
N ASN A 16 27.75 18.82 5.89
CA ASN A 16 28.21 17.44 5.79
C ASN A 16 29.50 17.33 4.96
N ILE A 17 30.59 16.93 5.60
CA ILE A 17 31.91 16.79 4.96
C ILE A 17 31.94 15.72 3.86
N TYR A 18 30.99 14.78 3.86
CA TYR A 18 30.88 13.74 2.84
C TYR A 18 29.92 14.12 1.71
N CYS A 19 29.53 15.39 1.59
CA CYS A 19 28.61 15.88 0.56
C CYS A 19 29.28 16.84 -0.42
N ARG A 20 29.14 16.59 -1.73
CA ARG A 20 29.78 17.41 -2.78
C ARG A 20 29.32 18.88 -2.77
N SER A 21 28.09 19.12 -2.30
CA SER A 21 27.51 20.47 -2.15
C SER A 21 28.05 21.22 -0.91
N SER A 22 28.74 20.55 0.01
CA SER A 22 29.34 21.18 1.17
C SER A 22 30.58 22.00 0.79
N SER A 23 30.74 23.14 1.47
CA SER A 23 31.96 23.96 1.39
C SER A 23 33.17 23.26 2.00
N SER A 24 32.93 22.28 2.88
CA SER A 24 33.95 21.51 3.60
C SER A 24 34.03 20.05 3.10
N PHE A 25 33.76 19.84 1.80
CA PHE A 25 33.78 18.51 1.21
C PHE A 25 35.17 17.86 1.33
N LYS A 26 35.20 16.63 1.86
CA LYS A 26 36.43 15.90 2.25
C LYS A 26 37.31 15.52 1.07
N TYR A 27 36.71 15.28 -0.10
CA TYR A 27 37.43 14.79 -1.28
C TYR A 27 37.68 15.91 -2.27
N ASP A 28 38.77 15.79 -3.04
CA ASP A 28 39.01 16.66 -4.17
C ASP A 28 37.92 16.42 -5.25
N LYS A 29 37.27 17.50 -5.69
CA LYS A 29 36.17 17.46 -6.66
C LYS A 29 36.61 16.94 -8.03
N THR A 30 37.91 16.97 -8.32
CA THR A 30 38.53 16.49 -9.57
C THR A 30 38.86 15.00 -9.55
N ILE A 31 39.02 14.39 -8.36
CA ILE A 31 39.42 12.98 -8.22
C ILE A 31 38.20 12.04 -8.27
N LEU A 32 37.01 12.52 -7.86
CA LEU A 32 35.77 11.74 -7.83
C LEU A 32 35.01 11.69 -9.18
N GLU A 33 35.69 11.84 -10.30
CA GLU A 33 35.08 11.60 -11.64
C GLU A 33 34.95 10.12 -11.96
N ASP A 34 35.83 9.27 -11.41
CA ASP A 34 35.74 7.82 -11.57
C ASP A 34 34.63 7.22 -10.69
N ARG A 35 33.54 6.82 -11.33
CA ARG A 35 32.36 6.20 -10.69
C ARG A 35 32.71 4.92 -9.92
N ASN A 36 33.73 4.18 -10.33
CA ASN A 36 34.12 2.94 -9.66
C ASN A 36 34.80 3.23 -8.32
N GLN A 37 35.64 4.26 -8.26
CA GLN A 37 36.25 4.73 -7.01
C GLN A 37 35.18 5.28 -6.06
N VAL A 38 34.21 6.02 -6.58
CA VAL A 38 33.08 6.51 -5.78
C VAL A 38 32.27 5.34 -5.21
N ALA A 39 32.02 4.29 -6.00
CA ALA A 39 31.29 3.12 -5.53
C ALA A 39 32.02 2.38 -4.40
N ALA A 40 33.35 2.21 -4.51
CA ALA A 40 34.16 1.64 -3.43
C ALA A 40 34.08 2.46 -2.15
N GLU A 41 34.11 3.78 -2.28
CA GLU A 41 34.04 4.69 -1.13
C GLU A 41 32.65 4.74 -0.49
N VAL A 42 31.59 4.58 -1.28
CA VAL A 42 30.22 4.43 -0.78
C VAL A 42 30.08 3.22 0.13
N ILE A 43 30.69 2.09 -0.24
CA ILE A 43 30.67 0.87 0.58
C ILE A 43 31.38 1.15 1.92
N ARG A 44 32.53 1.84 1.88
CA ARG A 44 33.27 2.23 3.09
C ARG A 44 32.45 3.14 4.01
N LEU A 45 31.88 4.22 3.47
CA LEU A 45 31.05 5.17 4.22
C LEU A 45 29.78 4.53 4.78
N SER A 46 29.20 3.58 4.05
CA SER A 46 28.05 2.80 4.52
C SER A 46 28.44 1.88 5.69
N SER A 47 29.63 1.27 5.65
CA SER A 47 30.12 0.41 6.74
C SER A 47 30.47 1.20 8.02
N GLU A 48 30.86 2.46 7.86
CA GLU A 48 31.22 3.38 8.95
C GLU A 48 30.04 4.20 9.48
N TYR A 49 28.83 3.99 8.94
CA TYR A 49 27.62 4.77 9.25
C TYR A 49 27.85 6.29 9.20
N ALA A 50 28.58 6.75 8.17
CA ALA A 50 28.86 8.17 7.98
C ALA A 50 27.56 8.97 7.82
N PRO A 51 27.51 10.26 8.21
CA PRO A 51 26.28 11.05 8.10
C PRO A 51 25.84 11.19 6.63
N LEU A 52 24.55 10.93 6.38
CA LEU A 52 23.87 11.28 5.12
C LEU A 52 23.26 12.66 5.26
N CYS A 53 23.24 13.43 4.17
CA CYS A 53 22.37 14.59 4.12
C CYS A 53 20.92 14.12 4.09
N ASP A 54 20.10 14.63 4.99
CA ASP A 54 18.65 14.52 4.91
C ASP A 54 18.20 15.34 3.69
N ASP A 55 18.12 14.68 2.53
CA ASP A 55 17.23 14.95 1.40
C ASP A 55 17.78 14.29 0.11
N ILE A 56 17.36 13.04 -0.13
CA ILE A 56 17.37 12.41 -1.47
C ILE A 56 16.00 12.67 -2.14
N ASN A 57 15.37 13.81 -1.87
CA ASN A 57 14.11 14.22 -2.50
C ASN A 57 14.30 15.22 -3.65
N LEU A 58 15.55 15.43 -4.13
CA LEU A 58 15.85 16.38 -5.19
C LEU A 58 16.30 15.72 -6.50
N ILE A 59 15.56 14.70 -6.93
CA ILE A 59 15.22 14.54 -8.35
C ILE A 59 13.69 14.53 -8.45
N LYS A 60 13.10 15.72 -8.35
CA LYS A 60 11.85 16.06 -9.02
C LYS A 60 12.14 17.29 -9.86
N GLU A 61 12.68 17.07 -11.05
CA GLU A 61 12.65 18.09 -12.09
C GLU A 61 11.17 18.38 -12.39
N ASN A 62 10.72 19.60 -12.06
CA ASN A 62 9.58 20.29 -12.65
C ASN A 62 8.31 19.47 -12.97
N GLU A 63 7.84 18.64 -12.05
CA GLU A 63 6.45 18.18 -12.08
C GLU A 63 5.62 19.05 -11.16
N GLN A 64 4.54 19.62 -11.72
CA GLN A 64 3.54 20.36 -10.97
C GLN A 64 3.16 19.56 -9.72
N LYS A 65 3.37 20.17 -8.57
CA LYS A 65 3.22 19.58 -7.23
C LYS A 65 1.74 19.33 -6.96
N ILE A 66 1.16 18.31 -7.57
CA ILE A 66 -0.19 17.84 -7.22
C ILE A 66 -0.01 16.91 -6.01
N GLU A 67 -0.03 17.51 -4.82
CA GLU A 67 -0.05 16.80 -3.53
C GLU A 67 -1.47 16.32 -3.24
N ILE A 68 -2.04 15.47 -4.10
CA ILE A 68 -3.25 14.74 -3.72
C ILE A 68 -2.81 13.55 -2.89
N ASN A 69 -2.90 13.71 -1.58
CA ASN A 69 -2.51 12.69 -0.61
C ASN A 69 -3.70 11.84 -0.14
N ASN A 70 -4.93 12.20 -0.53
CA ASN A 70 -6.13 11.44 -0.19
C ASN A 70 -7.11 11.36 -1.36
N LEU A 71 -7.86 10.27 -1.40
CA LEU A 71 -8.85 9.99 -2.42
C LEU A 71 -10.25 10.30 -1.90
N THR A 72 -10.93 11.19 -2.60
CA THR A 72 -12.36 11.49 -2.43
C THR A 72 -13.00 11.59 -3.81
N GLU A 73 -14.32 11.48 -3.89
CA GLU A 73 -15.03 11.60 -5.16
C GLU A 73 -14.76 12.96 -5.85
N ASN A 74 -14.67 14.04 -5.06
CA ASN A 74 -14.39 15.38 -5.57
C ASN A 74 -12.96 15.49 -6.09
N ASN A 75 -11.96 15.08 -5.29
CA ASN A 75 -10.55 15.15 -5.69
C ASN A 75 -10.30 14.29 -6.94
N LEU A 76 -10.95 13.12 -7.04
CA LEU A 76 -10.83 12.26 -8.20
C LEU A 76 -11.46 12.90 -9.45
N LYS A 77 -12.66 13.49 -9.35
CA LYS A 77 -13.28 14.20 -10.48
C LYS A 77 -12.44 15.39 -10.95
N GLU A 78 -11.84 16.13 -10.03
CA GLU A 78 -10.93 17.22 -10.36
C GLU A 78 -9.68 16.71 -11.06
N LEU A 79 -9.09 15.63 -10.56
CA LEU A 79 -7.91 14.98 -11.15
C LEU A 79 -8.20 14.48 -12.57
N ILE A 80 -9.33 13.80 -12.78
CA ILE A 80 -9.79 13.36 -14.11
C ILE A 80 -9.98 14.56 -15.02
N SER A 81 -10.68 15.60 -14.56
CA SER A 81 -10.89 16.83 -15.35
C SER A 81 -9.59 17.52 -15.74
N GLN A 82 -8.55 17.42 -14.90
CA GLN A 82 -7.22 17.92 -15.22
C GLN A 82 -6.55 17.03 -16.28
N CYS A 83 -6.58 15.72 -16.12
CA CYS A 83 -6.02 14.75 -17.07
C CYS A 83 -6.66 14.90 -18.46
N GLU A 84 -7.98 15.10 -18.53
CA GLU A 84 -8.69 15.33 -19.79
C GLU A 84 -8.31 16.65 -20.46
N LYS A 85 -8.06 17.71 -19.68
CA LYS A 85 -7.63 19.02 -20.20
C LYS A 85 -6.18 19.01 -20.70
N THR A 86 -5.28 18.34 -19.98
CA THR A 86 -3.86 18.25 -20.32
C THR A 86 -3.55 17.11 -21.29
N ASN A 87 -4.49 16.16 -21.45
CA ASN A 87 -4.30 14.88 -22.12
C ASN A 87 -3.10 14.09 -21.56
N ASP A 88 -2.79 14.27 -20.27
CA ASP A 88 -1.69 13.60 -19.56
C ASP A 88 -2.24 12.76 -18.41
N TRP A 89 -2.35 11.46 -18.64
CA TRP A 89 -2.84 10.48 -17.66
C TRP A 89 -1.78 10.05 -16.64
N ASN A 90 -0.50 10.42 -16.84
CA ASN A 90 0.56 10.13 -15.86
C ASN A 90 0.28 10.81 -14.52
N ILE A 91 -0.47 11.92 -14.52
CA ILE A 91 -0.88 12.62 -13.31
C ILE A 91 -1.80 11.73 -12.47
N LEU A 92 -2.76 11.07 -13.12
CA LEU A 92 -3.65 10.11 -12.47
C LEU A 92 -2.85 8.93 -11.93
N GLU A 93 -1.98 8.34 -12.75
CA GLU A 93 -1.13 7.22 -12.33
C GLU A 93 -0.28 7.56 -11.10
N LYS A 94 0.45 8.68 -11.12
CA LYS A 94 1.29 9.11 -10.00
C LYS A 94 0.49 9.39 -8.73
N SER A 95 -0.71 9.96 -8.88
CA SER A 95 -1.60 10.19 -7.74
C SER A 95 -2.06 8.86 -7.14
N MET A 96 -2.45 7.89 -7.98
CA MET A 96 -2.79 6.55 -7.53
C MET A 96 -1.59 5.87 -6.88
N GLU A 97 -0.38 6.05 -7.42
CA GLU A 97 0.84 5.50 -6.85
C GLU A 97 1.08 6.02 -5.42
N ILE A 98 1.01 7.33 -5.21
CA ILE A 98 1.22 7.97 -3.91
C ILE A 98 0.15 7.54 -2.90
N ILE A 99 -1.10 7.44 -3.34
CA ILE A 99 -2.22 7.09 -2.46
C ILE A 99 -2.13 5.61 -2.07
N PHE A 100 -2.03 4.70 -3.02
CA PHE A 100 -2.09 3.26 -2.76
C PHE A 100 -0.79 2.66 -2.22
N SER A 101 0.33 3.38 -2.27
CA SER A 101 1.60 2.94 -1.65
C SER A 101 1.70 3.26 -0.16
N ASN A 102 0.79 4.09 0.38
CA ASN A 102 0.89 4.60 1.74
C ASN A 102 -0.40 4.37 2.53
N ARG A 103 -0.27 3.63 3.64
CA ARG A 103 -1.40 3.32 4.54
C ARG A 103 -2.12 4.58 5.03
N PHE A 104 -1.41 5.64 5.39
CA PHE A 104 -2.00 6.85 5.94
C PHE A 104 -2.82 7.61 4.89
N ASN A 105 -2.36 7.63 3.65
CA ASN A 105 -3.09 8.24 2.53
C ASN A 105 -4.41 7.51 2.28
N LEU A 106 -4.41 6.17 2.28
CA LEU A 106 -5.63 5.38 2.16
C LEU A 106 -6.56 5.54 3.37
N LEU A 107 -6.04 5.55 4.59
CA LEU A 107 -6.88 5.70 5.80
C LEU A 107 -7.50 7.10 5.93
N THR A 108 -6.87 8.11 5.34
CA THR A 108 -7.44 9.47 5.25
C THR A 108 -8.29 9.68 4.00
N SER A 109 -8.32 8.69 3.11
CA SER A 109 -9.25 8.65 1.99
C SER A 109 -10.62 8.22 2.48
N PHE A 110 -11.68 8.82 1.93
CA PHE A 110 -13.07 8.48 2.22
C PHE A 110 -13.49 8.57 3.70
N LEU A 111 -12.92 9.49 4.49
CA LEU A 111 -13.38 9.69 5.86
C LEU A 111 -14.77 10.33 5.89
N LYS A 112 -15.64 9.88 6.81
CA LYS A 112 -16.92 10.58 7.07
C LYS A 112 -16.64 12.02 7.52
N VAL A 113 -17.57 12.91 7.19
CA VAL A 113 -17.45 14.36 7.43
C VAL A 113 -17.08 14.68 8.88
N ASP A 114 -17.73 14.03 9.84
CA ASP A 114 -17.50 14.21 11.28
C ASP A 114 -16.06 13.93 11.73
N PHE A 115 -15.35 13.04 11.01
CA PHE A 115 -13.95 12.72 11.27
C PHE A 115 -12.98 13.59 10.45
N SER A 116 -13.43 14.11 9.32
CA SER A 116 -12.64 15.00 8.46
C SER A 116 -12.38 16.36 9.11
N GLU A 117 -13.38 16.95 9.78
CA GLU A 117 -13.26 18.27 10.43
C GLU A 117 -12.29 18.26 11.61
N ASN A 118 -12.23 17.13 12.32
CA ASN A 118 -11.30 16.91 13.44
C ASN A 118 -9.83 16.85 13.00
N ILE A 119 -9.57 16.50 11.73
CA ILE A 119 -8.22 16.47 11.15
C ILE A 119 -7.77 17.89 10.79
N SER A 120 -8.64 18.68 10.14
CA SER A 120 -8.32 20.04 9.71
C SER A 120 -8.09 21.01 10.87
N ASN A 121 -8.80 20.83 11.99
CA ASN A 121 -8.69 21.71 13.16
C ASN A 121 -7.42 21.49 14.02
N LYS A 122 -6.65 20.41 13.80
CA LYS A 122 -5.39 20.14 14.53
C LYS A 122 -4.14 20.70 13.83
N SER A 123 -4.27 21.17 12.59
CA SER A 123 -3.16 21.75 11.80
C SER A 123 -2.82 23.21 12.14
N GLU A 124 -3.61 23.92 12.94
CA GLU A 124 -3.45 25.38 13.15
C GLU A 124 -2.89 25.82 14.51
N SER A 125 -2.39 24.93 15.37
CA SER A 125 -1.78 25.35 16.64
C SER A 125 -0.30 24.96 16.80
N SER A 126 0.56 25.97 16.61
CA SER A 126 1.92 26.20 17.16
C SER A 126 3.15 25.86 16.28
N PRO A 127 4.12 26.80 16.14
CA PRO A 127 5.36 26.59 15.41
C PRO A 127 6.54 26.26 16.35
N THR A 128 7.05 25.02 16.36
CA THR A 128 8.44 24.73 16.78
C THR A 128 8.87 23.31 16.37
N ALA A 129 9.90 23.27 15.51
CA ALA A 129 11.04 22.34 15.40
C ALA A 129 10.86 20.80 15.49
N SER A 130 11.49 20.15 14.50
CA SER A 130 11.82 18.72 14.30
C SER A 130 10.70 17.81 13.76
N ALA A 131 10.59 17.79 12.43
CA ALA A 131 9.73 16.90 11.68
C ALA A 131 10.38 15.51 11.50
N THR A 132 10.34 14.71 12.56
CA THR A 132 9.95 13.30 12.37
C THR A 132 8.42 13.31 12.40
N PRO A 133 7.72 12.61 11.48
CA PRO A 133 6.27 12.52 11.53
C PRO A 133 5.91 11.73 12.79
N LYS A 134 5.73 12.45 13.90
CA LYS A 134 5.22 11.94 15.16
C LYS A 134 3.81 11.47 14.88
N SER A 135 3.71 10.18 14.59
CA SER A 135 2.57 9.34 14.84
C SER A 135 1.22 9.99 14.54
N PHE A 136 0.81 9.93 13.27
CA PHE A 136 -0.58 10.08 12.86
C PHE A 136 -1.35 8.83 13.32
N PHE A 137 -1.40 8.62 14.63
CA PHE A 137 -2.38 7.71 15.19
C PHE A 137 -3.70 8.45 15.14
N ILE A 138 -4.68 7.85 14.48
CA ILE A 138 -6.09 8.06 14.82
C ILE A 138 -6.35 7.37 16.19
N HIS A 139 -5.47 7.62 17.17
CA HIS A 139 -5.69 7.42 18.58
C HIS A 139 -5.99 8.79 19.14
N ASP A 140 -7.14 9.36 18.79
CA ASP A 140 -7.75 10.26 19.76
C ASP A 140 -8.48 9.34 20.76
N PRO A 141 -7.99 9.15 22.00
CA PRO A 141 -8.68 8.35 23.01
C PRO A 141 -10.07 8.90 23.38
N ARG A 142 -10.51 10.02 22.75
CA ARG A 142 -11.85 10.58 22.84
C ARG A 142 -12.81 10.04 21.78
N ILE A 143 -12.31 9.37 20.74
CA ILE A 143 -13.16 8.67 19.75
C ILE A 143 -13.34 7.23 20.25
N THR A 144 -14.22 7.06 21.23
CA THR A 144 -14.76 5.74 21.57
C THR A 144 -15.86 5.42 20.57
N LEU A 145 -15.45 4.87 19.42
CA LEU A 145 -16.39 4.21 18.53
C LEU A 145 -16.97 3.01 19.26
N ASP A 146 -18.27 2.77 19.09
CA ASP A 146 -18.87 1.51 19.52
C ASP A 146 -18.13 0.35 18.86
N ASN A 147 -18.11 -0.82 19.52
CA ASN A 147 -17.51 -2.02 18.94
C ASN A 147 -18.09 -2.25 17.54
N ASP A 148 -17.21 -2.24 16.53
CA ASP A 148 -17.51 -2.46 15.12
C ASP A 148 -18.03 -1.24 14.32
N GLU A 149 -17.92 -0.01 14.84
CA GLU A 149 -18.06 1.21 14.01
C GLU A 149 -16.74 1.59 13.31
N ILE A 150 -16.88 2.21 12.12
CA ILE A 150 -15.76 2.65 11.28
C ILE A 150 -15.88 4.13 10.91
N THR A 151 -14.74 4.79 10.73
CA THR A 151 -14.62 6.18 10.27
C THR A 151 -14.76 6.34 8.76
N LEU A 152 -14.71 5.23 8.03
CA LEU A 152 -14.83 5.18 6.57
C LEU A 152 -16.27 5.48 6.13
N ASP A 153 -16.42 6.44 5.22
CA ASP A 153 -17.61 6.67 4.44
C ASP A 153 -17.66 5.65 3.31
N PHE A 154 -18.38 4.56 3.58
CA PHE A 154 -18.45 3.41 2.71
C PHE A 154 -19.15 3.72 1.38
N ASP A 155 -20.15 4.60 1.39
CA ASP A 155 -20.88 5.00 0.18
C ASP A 155 -20.01 5.91 -0.71
N ALA A 156 -19.30 6.87 -0.12
CA ALA A 156 -18.36 7.71 -0.84
C ALA A 156 -17.21 6.90 -1.46
N MET A 157 -16.67 5.93 -0.72
CA MET A 157 -15.67 5.00 -1.24
C MET A 157 -16.21 4.22 -2.44
N LYS A 158 -17.41 3.63 -2.34
CA LYS A 158 -18.03 2.88 -3.45
C LYS A 158 -18.25 3.72 -4.69
N ASN A 159 -18.74 4.95 -4.54
CA ASN A 159 -18.94 5.85 -5.67
C ASN A 159 -17.61 6.20 -6.34
N THR A 160 -16.56 6.40 -5.55
CA THR A 160 -15.21 6.62 -6.07
C THR A 160 -14.66 5.39 -6.79
N MET A 161 -14.79 4.19 -6.22
CA MET A 161 -14.32 2.96 -6.86
C MET A 161 -15.06 2.66 -8.17
N LYS A 162 -16.37 2.95 -8.23
CA LYS A 162 -17.14 2.90 -9.49
C LYS A 162 -16.61 3.87 -10.53
N LEU A 163 -16.18 5.06 -10.13
CA LEU A 163 -15.59 6.04 -11.03
C LEU A 163 -14.20 5.60 -11.51
N LEU A 164 -13.37 5.06 -10.62
CA LEU A 164 -12.05 4.51 -10.98
C LEU A 164 -12.14 3.37 -11.99
N ARG A 165 -13.20 2.56 -11.94
CA ARG A 165 -13.42 1.46 -12.89
C ARG A 165 -13.40 1.88 -14.35
N PHE A 166 -13.79 3.12 -14.69
CA PHE A 166 -13.74 3.60 -16.07
C PHE A 166 -12.31 3.83 -16.58
N TYR A 167 -11.32 3.86 -15.70
CA TYR A 167 -9.91 4.13 -16.00
C TYR A 167 -9.00 2.96 -15.61
N GLU A 168 -9.58 1.76 -15.49
CA GLU A 168 -8.91 0.54 -15.05
C GLU A 168 -7.65 0.23 -15.88
N ASP A 169 -7.74 0.34 -17.21
CA ASP A 169 -6.62 0.07 -18.12
C ASP A 169 -5.41 0.97 -17.86
N GLN A 170 -5.64 2.21 -17.44
CA GLN A 170 -4.59 3.19 -17.15
C GLN A 170 -3.97 2.98 -15.76
N ILE A 171 -4.77 2.60 -14.77
CA ILE A 171 -4.33 2.64 -13.36
C ILE A 171 -4.01 1.26 -12.77
N SER A 172 -4.50 0.16 -13.37
CA SER A 172 -4.43 -1.19 -12.79
C SER A 172 -3.00 -1.62 -12.49
N SER A 173 -2.07 -1.48 -13.45
CA SER A 173 -0.66 -1.84 -13.25
C SER A 173 0.01 -1.00 -12.14
N THR A 174 -0.33 0.28 -12.08
CA THR A 174 0.23 1.21 -11.10
C THR A 174 -0.26 0.87 -9.71
N ILE A 175 -1.57 0.70 -9.53
CA ILE A 175 -2.12 0.34 -8.23
C ILE A 175 -1.64 -1.05 -7.80
N HIS A 176 -1.51 -2.02 -8.72
CA HIS A 176 -0.91 -3.32 -8.40
C HIS A 176 0.47 -3.16 -7.75
N LYS A 177 1.39 -2.42 -8.38
CA LYS A 177 2.75 -2.18 -7.84
C LYS A 177 2.72 -1.44 -6.50
N SER A 178 1.83 -0.45 -6.37
CA SER A 178 1.70 0.33 -5.14
C SER A 178 1.15 -0.51 -3.98
N LEU A 179 0.18 -1.38 -4.26
CA LEU A 179 -0.35 -2.32 -3.27
C LEU A 179 0.68 -3.36 -2.87
N ASP A 180 1.49 -3.88 -3.80
CA ASP A 180 2.58 -4.78 -3.44
C ASP A 180 3.52 -4.10 -2.43
N LEU A 181 3.93 -2.87 -2.70
CA LEU A 181 4.75 -2.08 -1.78
C LEU A 181 4.07 -1.90 -0.41
N LEU A 182 2.81 -1.47 -0.41
CA LEU A 182 2.04 -1.24 0.81
C LEU A 182 1.89 -2.51 1.65
N LEU A 183 1.50 -3.63 1.03
CA LEU A 183 1.27 -4.88 1.73
C LEU A 183 2.56 -5.46 2.29
N ASN A 184 3.68 -5.35 1.57
CA ASN A 184 4.98 -5.75 2.09
C ASN A 184 5.38 -4.91 3.31
N GLN A 185 5.17 -3.59 3.28
CA GLN A 185 5.37 -2.71 4.44
C GLN A 185 4.46 -3.11 5.61
N LEU A 186 3.18 -3.33 5.34
CA LEU A 186 2.19 -3.72 6.33
C LEU A 186 2.53 -5.07 6.99
N GLN A 187 3.02 -6.03 6.22
CA GLN A 187 3.44 -7.33 6.75
C GLN A 187 4.60 -7.17 7.76
N TYR A 188 5.54 -6.26 7.49
CA TYR A 188 6.62 -5.94 8.42
C TYR A 188 6.10 -5.20 9.67
N GLU A 189 5.24 -4.19 9.49
CA GLU A 189 4.61 -3.47 10.60
C GLU A 189 3.81 -4.41 11.51
N LEU A 190 3.06 -5.35 10.94
CA LEU A 190 2.26 -6.31 11.71
C LEU A 190 3.15 -7.22 12.58
N LYS A 191 4.32 -7.63 12.09
CA LYS A 191 5.27 -8.43 12.87
C LYS A 191 5.85 -7.64 14.05
N SER A 192 6.06 -6.33 13.89
CA SER A 192 6.70 -5.49 14.91
C SER A 192 5.71 -4.86 15.90
N LYS A 193 4.52 -4.45 15.44
CA LYS A 193 3.58 -3.59 16.17
C LYS A 193 2.14 -4.09 16.11
N ARG A 194 1.94 -5.41 16.08
CA ARG A 194 0.62 -6.05 15.95
C ARG A 194 -0.45 -5.44 16.85
N ASN A 195 -0.16 -5.31 18.14
CA ASN A 195 -1.14 -4.84 19.12
C ASN A 195 -1.56 -3.39 18.86
N GLU A 196 -0.64 -2.51 18.46
CA GLU A 196 -0.97 -1.10 18.13
C GLU A 196 -1.91 -1.03 16.92
N LEU A 197 -1.64 -1.84 15.89
CA LEU A 197 -2.46 -1.90 14.68
C LEU A 197 -3.84 -2.50 14.93
N GLU A 198 -3.93 -3.64 15.62
CA GLU A 198 -5.22 -4.30 15.89
C GLU A 198 -6.14 -3.47 16.80
N THR A 199 -5.55 -2.62 17.65
CA THR A 199 -6.30 -1.72 18.54
C THR A 199 -6.74 -0.44 17.81
N ASP A 200 -6.08 -0.05 16.72
CA ASP A 200 -6.49 1.09 15.90
C ASP A 200 -7.85 0.80 15.26
N ALA A 201 -8.85 1.64 15.57
CA ALA A 201 -10.20 1.52 15.05
C ALA A 201 -10.27 1.60 13.52
N ASN A 202 -9.25 2.20 12.89
CA ASN A 202 -9.22 2.48 11.46
C ASN A 202 -8.41 1.46 10.68
N PHE A 203 -7.64 0.60 11.36
CA PHE A 203 -6.79 -0.37 10.69
C PHE A 203 -7.58 -1.26 9.72
N PHE A 204 -8.80 -1.65 10.09
CA PHE A 204 -9.66 -2.48 9.26
C PHE A 204 -10.22 -1.77 8.02
N ASN A 205 -10.27 -0.43 8.01
CA ASN A 205 -10.69 0.33 6.84
C ASN A 205 -9.80 0.05 5.64
N LEU A 206 -8.52 -0.21 5.87
CA LEU A 206 -7.58 -0.54 4.80
C LEU A 206 -8.02 -1.78 4.03
N PHE A 207 -8.40 -2.85 4.74
CA PHE A 207 -8.87 -4.08 4.11
C PHE A 207 -10.18 -3.84 3.37
N LEU A 208 -11.12 -3.06 3.93
CA LEU A 208 -12.37 -2.70 3.26
C LEU A 208 -12.14 -1.95 1.94
N ILE A 209 -11.19 -1.01 1.92
CA ILE A 209 -10.83 -0.26 0.71
C ILE A 209 -10.25 -1.20 -0.35
N ILE A 210 -9.31 -2.07 0.02
CA ILE A 210 -8.70 -3.03 -0.92
C ILE A 210 -9.77 -3.97 -1.50
N PHE A 211 -10.71 -4.38 -0.67
CA PHE A 211 -11.84 -5.24 -1.02
C PHE A 211 -12.87 -4.58 -1.95
N GLU A 212 -12.85 -3.26 -2.14
CA GLU A 212 -13.76 -2.57 -3.06
C GLU A 212 -13.05 -2.12 -4.35
N LEU A 213 -11.80 -2.55 -4.56
CA LEU A 213 -11.07 -2.26 -5.79
C LEU A 213 -11.73 -2.91 -7.02
N PRO A 214 -11.81 -2.19 -8.16
CA PRO A 214 -12.59 -2.64 -9.31
C PRO A 214 -12.04 -3.90 -10.01
N TYR A 215 -10.76 -4.21 -9.84
CA TYR A 215 -10.05 -5.30 -10.52
C TYR A 215 -9.54 -6.38 -9.54
N LEU A 216 -10.21 -6.57 -8.41
CA LEU A 216 -9.88 -7.67 -7.48
C LEU A 216 -9.84 -9.04 -8.15
N SER A 217 -10.78 -9.31 -9.06
CA SER A 217 -10.84 -10.55 -9.82
C SER A 217 -9.87 -10.61 -11.01
N ASP A 218 -9.04 -9.58 -11.22
CA ASP A 218 -8.01 -9.62 -12.26
C ASP A 218 -6.98 -10.73 -11.94
N PRO A 219 -6.62 -11.59 -12.91
CA PRO A 219 -5.68 -12.67 -12.68
C PRO A 219 -4.34 -12.20 -12.12
N LEU A 220 -3.79 -11.07 -12.59
CA LEU A 220 -2.51 -10.55 -12.09
C LEU A 220 -2.62 -10.15 -10.63
N PHE A 221 -3.74 -9.53 -10.24
CA PHE A 221 -4.03 -9.23 -8.85
C PHE A 221 -4.12 -10.50 -7.99
N LEU A 222 -4.84 -11.53 -8.46
CA LEU A 222 -5.02 -12.79 -7.75
C LEU A 222 -3.71 -13.58 -7.56
N PHE A 223 -2.76 -13.48 -8.49
CA PHE A 223 -1.51 -14.23 -8.40
C PHE A 223 -0.56 -13.70 -7.34
N ASP A 224 -0.35 -12.38 -7.30
CA ASP A 224 0.73 -11.79 -6.49
C ASP A 224 0.18 -11.08 -5.24
N ILE A 225 -0.82 -10.22 -5.43
CA ILE A 225 -1.35 -9.36 -4.36
C ILE A 225 -2.24 -10.15 -3.39
N ALA A 226 -3.14 -10.99 -3.91
CA ALA A 226 -4.08 -11.72 -3.06
C ALA A 226 -3.36 -12.64 -2.05
N ARG A 227 -2.25 -13.27 -2.44
CA ARG A 227 -1.44 -14.09 -1.52
C ARG A 227 -0.89 -13.28 -0.34
N LEU A 228 -0.31 -12.12 -0.61
CA LEU A 228 0.22 -11.23 0.43
C LEU A 228 -0.91 -10.70 1.32
N PHE A 229 -1.99 -10.27 0.70
CA PHE A 229 -3.18 -9.74 1.37
C PHE A 229 -3.79 -10.77 2.34
N TYR A 230 -4.06 -11.99 1.86
CA TYR A 230 -4.60 -13.05 2.71
C TYR A 230 -3.60 -13.52 3.76
N SER A 231 -2.30 -13.55 3.45
CA SER A 231 -1.27 -13.84 4.45
C SER A 231 -1.33 -12.83 5.61
N ILE A 232 -1.50 -11.54 5.33
CA ILE A 232 -1.65 -10.51 6.38
C ILE A 232 -2.90 -10.77 7.22
N LEU A 233 -4.04 -11.04 6.59
CA LEU A 233 -5.29 -11.34 7.30
C LEU A 233 -5.16 -12.57 8.22
N THR A 234 -4.50 -13.64 7.76
CA THR A 234 -4.28 -14.85 8.57
C THR A 234 -3.29 -14.64 9.74
N ASN A 235 -2.41 -13.65 9.66
CA ASN A 235 -1.46 -13.31 10.71
C ASN A 235 -2.05 -12.42 11.82
N LEU A 236 -3.28 -11.92 11.65
CA LEU A 236 -4.02 -11.20 12.68
C LEU A 236 -4.43 -12.14 13.82
N SER A 237 -4.61 -11.60 15.03
CA SER A 237 -5.21 -12.36 16.13
C SER A 237 -6.62 -12.84 15.78
N ILE A 238 -7.07 -13.94 16.40
CA ILE A 238 -8.43 -14.48 16.19
C ILE A 238 -9.49 -13.43 16.55
N GLU A 239 -9.22 -12.61 17.58
CA GLU A 239 -10.09 -11.50 17.98
C GLU A 239 -10.17 -10.43 16.89
N ALA A 240 -9.04 -10.02 16.31
CA ALA A 240 -8.99 -9.06 15.22
C ALA A 240 -9.67 -9.60 13.94
N GLN A 241 -9.47 -10.88 13.61
CA GLN A 241 -10.17 -11.52 12.48
C GLN A 241 -11.69 -11.54 12.71
N ALA A 242 -12.14 -11.94 13.90
CA ALA A 242 -13.57 -11.93 14.24
C ALA A 242 -14.16 -10.52 14.19
N LYS A 243 -13.44 -9.51 14.68
CA LYS A 243 -13.82 -8.11 14.60
C LYS A 243 -13.93 -7.63 13.15
N PHE A 244 -12.93 -7.95 12.32
CA PHE A 244 -12.97 -7.62 10.90
C PHE A 244 -14.18 -8.24 10.20
N VAL A 245 -14.48 -9.51 10.44
CA VAL A 245 -15.62 -10.19 9.82
C VAL A 245 -16.95 -9.56 10.24
N ARG A 246 -17.10 -9.12 11.49
CA ARG A 246 -18.30 -8.38 11.95
C ARG A 246 -18.44 -7.02 11.29
N ILE A 247 -17.33 -6.28 11.14
CA ILE A 247 -17.32 -5.00 10.42
C ILE A 247 -17.69 -5.26 8.96
N LEU A 248 -17.04 -6.24 8.32
CA LEU A 248 -17.29 -6.59 6.93
C LEU A 248 -18.76 -6.97 6.72
N SER A 249 -19.36 -7.82 7.56
CA SER A 249 -20.77 -8.21 7.41
C SER A 249 -21.76 -7.06 7.63
N LYS A 250 -21.39 -6.05 8.40
CA LYS A 250 -22.21 -4.86 8.66
C LYS A 250 -22.21 -3.88 7.48
N TYR A 251 -21.07 -3.68 6.83
CA TYR A 251 -20.91 -2.66 5.79
C TYR A 251 -20.88 -3.22 4.36
N ALA A 252 -20.41 -4.45 4.16
CA ALA A 252 -20.42 -5.09 2.86
C ALA A 252 -21.86 -5.34 2.38
N THR A 253 -22.20 -4.76 1.24
CA THR A 253 -23.49 -5.04 0.58
C THR A 253 -23.44 -6.28 -0.29
N ASN A 254 -22.25 -6.77 -0.66
CA ASN A 254 -22.05 -7.83 -1.63
C ASN A 254 -21.08 -8.91 -1.10
N LEU A 255 -21.51 -9.61 -0.04
CA LEU A 255 -20.70 -10.65 0.61
C LEU A 255 -20.39 -11.83 -0.32
N ASP A 256 -21.29 -12.12 -1.24
CA ASP A 256 -21.11 -13.07 -2.34
C ASP A 256 -19.89 -12.76 -3.21
N ALA A 257 -19.66 -11.50 -3.57
CA ALA A 257 -18.46 -11.12 -4.34
C ALA A 257 -17.17 -11.36 -3.55
N TYR A 258 -17.19 -11.14 -2.23
CA TYR A 258 -16.04 -11.42 -1.37
C TYR A 258 -15.74 -12.92 -1.28
N VAL A 259 -16.78 -13.72 -1.06
CA VAL A 259 -16.66 -15.19 -1.03
C VAL A 259 -16.17 -15.70 -2.38
N LEU A 260 -16.71 -15.17 -3.49
CA LEU A 260 -16.30 -15.53 -4.84
C LEU A 260 -14.81 -15.19 -5.06
N HIS A 261 -14.34 -14.02 -4.65
CA HIS A 261 -12.93 -13.64 -4.78
C HIS A 261 -12.01 -14.58 -3.98
N VAL A 262 -12.38 -14.92 -2.74
CA VAL A 262 -11.64 -15.91 -1.93
C VAL A 262 -11.63 -17.28 -2.62
N GLN A 263 -12.77 -17.70 -3.16
CA GLN A 263 -12.89 -18.98 -3.89
C GLN A 263 -12.03 -18.97 -5.17
N GLN A 264 -12.03 -17.88 -5.93
CA GLN A 264 -11.19 -17.69 -7.12
C GLN A 264 -9.71 -17.80 -6.75
N TYR A 265 -9.28 -17.12 -5.68
CA TYR A 265 -7.91 -17.20 -5.17
C TYR A 265 -7.52 -18.64 -4.79
N ILE A 266 -8.36 -19.33 -3.99
CA ILE A 266 -8.10 -20.72 -3.57
C ILE A 266 -8.02 -21.63 -4.80
N THR A 267 -8.96 -21.50 -5.74
CA THR A 267 -9.01 -22.31 -6.95
C THR A 267 -7.74 -22.11 -7.78
N MET A 268 -7.32 -20.86 -8.00
CA MET A 268 -6.12 -20.54 -8.76
C MET A 268 -4.85 -21.03 -8.08
N HIS A 269 -4.74 -20.84 -6.77
CA HIS A 269 -3.61 -21.32 -5.99
C HIS A 269 -3.51 -22.85 -6.03
N THR A 270 -4.64 -23.56 -5.90
CA THR A 270 -4.71 -25.02 -5.97
C THR A 270 -4.32 -25.54 -7.35
N LEU A 271 -4.86 -24.96 -8.43
CA LEU A 271 -4.51 -25.36 -9.80
C LEU A 271 -3.01 -25.20 -10.07
N ARG A 272 -2.43 -24.06 -9.68
CA ARG A 272 -0.99 -23.81 -9.83
C ARG A 272 -0.13 -24.81 -9.05
N TRP A 273 -0.59 -25.23 -7.87
CA TRP A 273 0.08 -26.26 -7.11
C TRP A 273 -0.01 -27.63 -7.79
N CYS A 274 -1.17 -28.00 -8.32
CA CYS A 274 -1.34 -29.22 -9.11
C CYS A 274 -0.40 -29.24 -10.32
N ASP A 275 -0.28 -28.13 -11.05
CA ASP A 275 0.66 -27.98 -12.17
C ASP A 275 2.12 -28.18 -11.71
N HIS A 276 2.49 -27.59 -10.56
CA HIS A 276 3.84 -27.71 -10.01
C HIS A 276 4.19 -29.14 -9.59
N VAL A 277 3.21 -29.89 -9.07
CA VAL A 277 3.38 -31.27 -8.60
C VAL A 277 3.16 -32.30 -9.72
N GLY A 278 2.73 -31.85 -10.92
CA GLY A 278 2.49 -32.73 -12.06
C GLY A 278 1.22 -33.58 -11.93
N ILE A 279 0.21 -33.08 -11.19
CA ILE A 279 -1.09 -33.73 -11.07
C ILE A 279 -1.93 -33.30 -12.29
N GLU A 280 -2.26 -34.25 -13.17
CA GLU A 280 -3.23 -34.00 -14.24
C GLU A 280 -4.58 -33.68 -13.62
N THR A 281 -4.97 -32.41 -13.68
CA THR A 281 -6.31 -31.96 -13.30
C THR A 281 -7.12 -31.74 -14.57
N ASN A 282 -8.28 -32.42 -14.69
CA ASN A 282 -9.27 -32.03 -15.69
C ASN A 282 -9.84 -30.68 -15.25
N SER A 283 -9.33 -29.60 -15.83
CA SER A 283 -9.71 -28.22 -15.51
C SER A 283 -11.21 -27.97 -15.70
N GLU A 284 -11.87 -28.67 -16.62
CA GLU A 284 -13.33 -28.63 -16.80
C GLU A 284 -14.10 -29.24 -15.61
N GLU A 285 -13.53 -30.26 -14.96
CA GLU A 285 -14.17 -30.95 -13.86
C GLU A 285 -14.10 -30.09 -12.59
N LEU A 286 -12.98 -29.40 -12.33
CA LEU A 286 -12.72 -28.54 -11.16
C LEU A 286 -13.44 -27.17 -11.21
N LEU A 287 -13.76 -26.69 -12.42
CA LEU A 287 -14.49 -25.43 -12.65
C LEU A 287 -16.02 -25.64 -12.76
N SER A 288 -16.50 -26.88 -12.71
CA SER A 288 -17.93 -27.17 -12.70
C SER A 288 -18.56 -26.73 -11.38
N SER A 289 -19.68 -26.01 -11.47
CA SER A 289 -20.41 -25.40 -10.36
C SER A 289 -21.24 -26.40 -9.53
N GLU A 290 -21.00 -27.71 -9.70
CA GLU A 290 -21.75 -28.73 -8.97
C GLU A 290 -21.29 -28.80 -7.50
N PRO A 291 -22.22 -28.88 -6.53
CA PRO A 291 -21.90 -28.87 -5.09
C PRO A 291 -21.02 -30.06 -4.62
N GLY A 292 -20.83 -31.09 -5.46
CA GLY A 292 -19.89 -32.19 -5.21
C GLY A 292 -18.41 -31.80 -5.33
N ASN A 293 -18.10 -30.68 -5.98
CA ASN A 293 -16.72 -30.28 -6.30
C ASN A 293 -16.00 -29.60 -5.13
N ILE A 294 -16.77 -29.10 -4.16
CA ILE A 294 -16.27 -28.61 -2.87
C ILE A 294 -15.51 -29.73 -2.14
N TYR A 295 -15.96 -30.98 -2.25
CA TYR A 295 -15.27 -32.13 -1.66
C TYR A 295 -13.89 -32.37 -2.28
N LEU A 296 -13.76 -32.19 -3.60
CA LEU A 296 -12.48 -32.31 -4.30
C LEU A 296 -11.52 -31.18 -3.89
N GLN A 297 -12.03 -29.95 -3.76
CA GLN A 297 -11.27 -28.81 -3.22
C GLN A 297 -10.83 -29.05 -1.77
N TYR A 298 -11.70 -29.59 -0.91
CA TYR A 298 -11.34 -29.97 0.47
C TYR A 298 -10.35 -31.13 0.54
N GLU A 299 -10.46 -32.13 -0.33
CA GLU A 299 -9.53 -33.26 -0.37
C GLU A 299 -8.12 -32.81 -0.83
N ILE A 300 -8.05 -31.87 -1.77
CA ILE A 300 -6.79 -31.25 -2.19
C ILE A 300 -6.22 -30.35 -1.07
N LEU A 301 -7.05 -29.54 -0.39
CA LEU A 301 -6.63 -28.75 0.78
C LEU A 301 -6.18 -29.63 1.97
N PHE A 302 -6.80 -30.79 2.17
CA PHE A 302 -6.40 -31.76 3.18
C PHE A 302 -5.07 -32.43 2.83
N LYS A 303 -4.82 -32.72 1.54
CA LYS A 303 -3.51 -33.20 1.06
C LYS A 303 -2.43 -32.11 1.17
N LEU A 304 -2.79 -30.83 0.96
CA LEU A 304 -1.91 -29.68 1.16
C LEU A 304 -1.46 -29.51 2.63
N HIS A 305 -2.34 -29.76 3.61
CA HIS A 305 -1.97 -29.61 5.03
C HIS A 305 -1.03 -30.72 5.53
N ASN A 306 -1.06 -31.90 4.91
CA ASN A 306 -0.33 -33.09 5.37
C ASN A 306 0.99 -33.35 4.62
N HIS A 307 1.34 -32.55 3.60
CA HIS A 307 2.65 -32.63 2.96
C HIS A 307 3.63 -31.63 3.60
N PRO A 308 4.74 -32.10 4.20
CA PRO A 308 5.78 -31.20 4.68
C PRO A 308 6.42 -30.51 3.48
N ILE A 309 6.39 -29.18 3.50
CA ILE A 309 7.13 -28.33 2.57
C ILE A 309 8.62 -28.62 2.79
N ASN A 310 9.28 -29.23 1.79
CA ASN A 310 10.74 -29.27 1.68
C ASN A 310 11.20 -28.06 0.87
#